data_AF-A0A2T7AUZ0-F1
#
_entry.id   AF-A0A2T7AUZ0-F1
#
_cell.length_a   1.000
_cell.length_b   1.000
_cell.length_c   1.000
_cell.angle_alpha   90.00
_cell.angle_beta   90.00
_cell.angle_gamma   90.00
#
_symmetry.space_group_name_H-M   'P 1'
#
loop_
_entity.id
_entity.type
_entity.pdbx_description
1 polymer ?
#
loop_
_entity_poly.entity_id
_entity_poly.type
_entity_poly.pdbx_seq_one_letter_code
_entity_poly.pdbx_strand_id
1 'polypeptide(L)'
;MSWNKNEAVSYARQHAGQQSQKRCAEFVSKAIRAGGVDIINTHYARDMGQNLTQAGFHQVYGEPVAGDVAVIQPTPHHPWGHACIYDGKGVWYSDFVQRTMYPGPEYRSVRPSYVIYRHD
;
A
#
# COMPACT_ATOMS: atom_id res chain seq x y z
N MET A 1 -15.44 13.36 6.18
CA MET A 1 -14.03 13.54 6.60
C MET A 1 -13.22 13.62 5.32
N SER A 2 -12.32 14.59 5.19
CA SER A 2 -11.51 14.75 3.98
C SER A 2 -10.27 13.88 4.08
N TRP A 3 -9.90 13.20 3.00
CA TRP A 3 -8.65 12.45 2.90
C TRP A 3 -7.43 13.39 3.04
N ASN A 4 -6.47 13.01 3.89
CA ASN A 4 -5.19 13.70 4.06
C ASN A 4 -4.03 12.74 3.77
N LYS A 5 -3.59 12.74 2.52
CA LYS A 5 -2.45 11.94 2.06
C LYS A 5 -1.14 12.20 2.81
N ASN A 6 -0.91 13.43 3.27
CA ASN A 6 0.33 13.78 3.97
C ASN A 6 0.37 13.11 5.35
N GLU A 7 -0.75 13.11 6.07
CA GLU A 7 -0.87 12.40 7.34
C GLU A 7 -0.77 10.88 7.16
N ALA A 8 -1.41 10.32 6.13
CA ALA A 8 -1.30 8.89 5.83
C ALA A 8 0.16 8.47 5.56
N VAL A 9 0.86 9.21 4.71
CA VAL A 9 2.27 8.95 4.39
C VAL A 9 3.18 9.17 5.60
N SER A 10 2.94 10.23 6.37
CA SER A 10 3.69 10.52 7.60
C SER A 10 3.53 9.38 8.60
N TYR A 11 2.30 8.89 8.81
CA TYR A 11 2.03 7.75 9.66
C TYR A 11 2.76 6.50 9.17
N ALA A 12 2.66 6.18 7.87
CA ALA A 12 3.34 5.02 7.29
C ALA A 12 4.86 5.09 7.49
N ARG A 13 5.47 6.26 7.24
CA ARG A 13 6.91 6.49 7.46
C ARG A 13 7.32 6.28 8.91
N GLN A 14 6.56 6.81 9.86
CA GLN A 14 6.89 6.76 11.29
C GLN A 14 6.76 5.35 11.87
N HIS A 15 5.85 4.54 11.33
CA HIS A 15 5.55 3.20 11.85
C HIS A 15 6.21 2.08 11.04
N ALA A 16 6.75 2.37 9.86
CA ALA A 16 7.46 1.39 9.05
C ALA A 16 8.72 0.87 9.78
N GLY A 17 8.85 -0.46 9.84
CA GLY A 17 10.08 -1.11 10.28
C GLY A 17 11.20 -1.04 9.24
N GLN A 18 12.38 -1.56 9.61
CA GLN A 18 13.50 -1.72 8.68
C GLN A 18 13.40 -2.98 7.81
N GLN A 19 12.56 -3.94 8.21
CA GLN A 19 12.34 -5.22 7.54
C GLN A 19 10.87 -5.62 7.63
N SER A 20 10.43 -6.48 6.71
CA SER A 20 9.04 -6.94 6.67
C SER A 20 8.61 -7.61 7.97
N GLN A 21 7.44 -7.21 8.45
CA GLN A 21 6.75 -7.76 9.61
C GLN A 21 5.60 -8.70 9.19
N LYS A 22 5.46 -8.97 7.89
CA LYS A 22 4.38 -9.76 7.28
C LYS A 22 2.98 -9.20 7.57
N ARG A 23 2.87 -7.89 7.75
CA ARG A 23 1.64 -7.17 8.17
C ARG A 23 1.32 -5.98 7.26
N CYS A 24 1.76 -6.02 6.01
CA CYS A 24 1.61 -4.93 5.04
C CYS A 24 0.17 -4.39 4.95
N ALA A 25 -0.83 -5.28 4.81
CA ALA A 25 -2.25 -4.89 4.74
C ALA A 25 -2.72 -4.13 6.00
N GLU A 26 -2.30 -4.57 7.19
CA GLU A 26 -2.66 -3.89 8.43
C GLU A 26 -2.04 -2.50 8.52
N PHE A 27 -0.75 -2.37 8.21
CA PHE A 27 -0.02 -1.11 8.33
C PHE A 27 -0.52 -0.08 7.31
N VAL A 28 -0.78 -0.50 6.07
CA VAL A 28 -1.39 0.37 5.06
C VAL A 28 -2.80 0.79 5.49
N SER A 29 -3.61 -0.12 6.04
CA SER A 29 -4.94 0.24 6.56
C SER A 29 -4.87 1.27 7.70
N LYS A 30 -3.89 1.14 8.60
CA LYS A 30 -3.67 2.11 9.69
C LYS A 30 -3.22 3.47 9.15
N ALA A 31 -2.34 3.49 8.15
CA ALA A 31 -1.93 4.72 7.47
C ALA A 31 -3.12 5.43 6.80
N ILE A 32 -3.97 4.68 6.09
CA ILE A 32 -5.18 5.24 5.46
C ILE A 32 -6.12 5.86 6.52
N ARG A 33 -6.32 5.17 7.65
CA ARG A 33 -7.11 5.70 8.77
C ARG A 33 -6.51 6.95 9.41
N ALA A 34 -5.18 7.01 9.52
CA ALA A 34 -4.50 8.23 9.98
C ALA A 34 -4.71 9.40 9.01
N GLY A 35 -4.86 9.11 7.71
CA GLY A 35 -5.28 10.08 6.69
C GLY A 35 -6.77 10.45 6.73
N GLY A 36 -7.55 9.94 7.69
CA GLY A 36 -8.95 10.31 7.89
C GLY A 36 -9.98 9.55 7.06
N VAL A 37 -9.56 8.49 6.35
CA VAL A 37 -10.47 7.59 5.61
C VAL A 37 -10.58 6.27 6.36
N ASP A 38 -11.81 5.85 6.67
CA ASP A 38 -12.01 4.52 7.23
C ASP A 38 -12.03 3.46 6.12
N ILE A 39 -11.30 2.39 6.34
CA ILE A 39 -11.16 1.28 5.39
C ILE A 39 -11.40 -0.02 6.13
N ILE A 40 -12.08 -0.96 5.48
CA ILE A 40 -12.27 -2.30 6.05
C ILE A 40 -10.93 -3.04 6.05
N ASN A 41 -10.57 -3.66 7.17
CA ASN A 41 -9.37 -4.49 7.23
C ASN A 41 -9.53 -5.73 6.36
N THR A 42 -8.43 -6.17 5.74
CA THR A 42 -8.34 -7.49 5.10
C THR A 42 -7.17 -8.27 5.69
N HIS A 43 -7.30 -9.59 5.74
CA HIS A 43 -6.21 -10.46 6.13
C HIS A 43 -5.15 -10.58 5.03
N TYR A 44 -5.54 -10.46 3.76
CA TYR A 44 -4.66 -10.61 2.61
C TYR A 44 -4.56 -9.33 1.80
N ALA A 45 -3.32 -8.91 1.52
CA ALA A 45 -3.07 -7.68 0.78
C ALA A 45 -3.68 -7.70 -0.63
N ARG A 46 -3.67 -8.86 -1.30
CA ARG A 46 -4.26 -9.03 -2.65
C ARG A 46 -5.75 -8.67 -2.73
N ASP A 47 -6.48 -8.78 -1.60
CA ASP A 47 -7.92 -8.53 -1.52
C ASP A 47 -8.24 -7.07 -1.12
N MET A 48 -7.21 -6.26 -0.82
CA MET A 48 -7.37 -4.89 -0.34
C MET A 48 -8.01 -3.96 -1.38
N GLY A 49 -7.91 -4.29 -2.68
CA GLY A 49 -8.46 -3.47 -3.76
C GLY A 49 -9.96 -3.15 -3.60
N GLN A 50 -10.76 -4.16 -3.25
CA GLN A 50 -12.20 -3.95 -3.04
C GLN A 50 -12.48 -3.04 -1.84
N ASN A 51 -11.70 -3.18 -0.76
CA ASN A 51 -11.85 -2.35 0.44
C ASN A 51 -11.45 -0.89 0.17
N LEU A 52 -10.41 -0.68 -0.64
CA LEU A 52 -10.00 0.65 -1.11
C LEU A 52 -11.12 1.30 -1.93
N THR A 53 -11.71 0.57 -2.88
CA THR A 53 -12.84 1.08 -3.67
C THR A 53 -14.04 1.45 -2.81
N GLN A 54 -14.40 0.62 -1.83
CA GLN A 54 -15.48 0.93 -0.89
C GLN A 54 -15.17 2.14 0.00
N ALA A 55 -13.89 2.39 0.29
CA ALA A 55 -13.40 3.54 1.03
C ALA A 55 -13.25 4.81 0.17
N GLY A 56 -13.70 4.80 -1.09
CA GLY A 56 -13.68 5.96 -1.98
C GLY A 56 -12.42 6.12 -2.83
N PHE A 57 -11.46 5.19 -2.75
CA PHE A 57 -10.34 5.18 -3.67
C PHE A 57 -10.77 4.69 -5.06
N HIS A 58 -10.10 5.15 -6.10
CA HIS A 58 -10.30 4.70 -7.47
C HIS A 58 -8.97 4.24 -8.08
N GLN A 59 -9.06 3.32 -9.04
CA GLN A 59 -7.89 2.85 -9.76
C GLN A 59 -7.33 3.96 -10.65
N VAL A 60 -5.99 4.10 -10.64
CA VAL A 60 -5.26 5.04 -11.49
C VAL A 60 -4.17 4.34 -12.29
N TYR A 61 -3.71 5.01 -13.33
CA TYR A 61 -2.63 4.57 -14.21
C TYR A 61 -1.60 5.70 -14.37
N GLY A 62 -0.36 5.34 -14.73
CA GLY A 62 0.73 6.28 -14.92
C GLY A 62 1.58 6.46 -13.66
N GLU A 63 2.20 7.63 -13.55
CA GLU A 63 3.15 7.92 -12.47
C GLU A 63 2.46 8.02 -11.11
N PRO A 64 2.97 7.32 -10.08
CA PRO A 64 2.41 7.36 -8.74
C PRO A 64 2.67 8.71 -8.08
N VAL A 65 1.74 9.16 -7.23
CA VAL A 65 1.85 10.37 -6.42
C VAL A 65 1.71 10.06 -4.94
N ALA A 66 2.08 11.00 -4.07
CA ALA A 66 1.98 10.81 -2.62
C ALA A 66 0.57 10.36 -2.21
N GLY A 67 0.49 9.33 -1.37
CA GLY A 67 -0.76 8.76 -0.89
C GLY A 67 -1.32 7.63 -1.75
N ASP A 68 -0.77 7.38 -2.93
CA ASP A 68 -1.17 6.26 -3.77
C ASP A 68 -0.88 4.93 -3.09
N VAL A 69 -1.82 4.00 -3.18
CA VAL A 69 -1.71 2.66 -2.60
C VAL A 69 -1.58 1.64 -3.72
N ALA A 70 -0.47 0.93 -3.76
CA ALA A 70 -0.27 -0.19 -4.67
C ALA A 70 -0.72 -1.50 -4.00
N VAL A 71 -1.60 -2.24 -4.67
CA VAL A 71 -1.98 -3.62 -4.33
C VAL A 71 -1.38 -4.55 -5.37
N ILE A 72 -0.49 -5.44 -4.92
CA ILE A 72 0.32 -6.32 -5.76
C ILE A 72 -0.16 -7.76 -5.56
N GLN A 73 -0.37 -8.46 -6.67
CA GLN A 73 -0.84 -9.85 -6.67
C GLN A 73 0.23 -10.83 -6.17
N PRO A 74 -0.19 -12.04 -5.76
CA PRO A 74 0.71 -13.07 -5.24
C PRO A 74 1.86 -13.46 -6.17
N THR A 75 2.93 -13.97 -5.56
CA THR A 75 3.99 -14.73 -6.25
C THR A 75 4.00 -16.17 -5.74
N PRO A 76 4.78 -17.09 -6.36
CA PRO A 76 4.86 -18.48 -5.91
C PRO A 76 5.16 -18.67 -4.40
N HIS A 77 6.03 -17.85 -3.80
CA HIS A 77 6.33 -17.94 -2.36
C HIS A 77 5.61 -16.90 -1.50
N HIS A 78 4.83 -16.00 -2.11
CA HIS A 78 4.09 -14.96 -1.40
C HIS A 78 2.60 -14.99 -1.79
N PRO A 79 1.83 -15.99 -1.28
CA PRO A 79 0.45 -16.25 -1.71
C PRO A 79 -0.56 -15.15 -1.31
N TRP A 80 -0.18 -14.26 -0.39
CA TRP A 80 -1.05 -13.24 0.19
C TRP A 80 -1.01 -11.90 -0.56
N GLY A 81 -0.12 -11.77 -1.55
CA GLY A 81 0.16 -10.52 -2.23
C GLY A 81 0.88 -9.52 -1.34
N HIS A 82 0.91 -8.26 -1.77
CA HIS A 82 1.56 -7.17 -1.04
C HIS A 82 0.81 -5.85 -1.21
N ALA A 83 0.87 -4.97 -0.21
CA ALA A 83 0.29 -3.64 -0.26
C ALA A 83 1.28 -2.61 0.28
N CYS A 84 1.37 -1.45 -0.36
CA CYS A 84 2.22 -0.35 0.09
C CYS A 84 1.69 1.02 -0.36
N ILE A 85 2.01 2.07 0.40
CA ILE A 85 1.65 3.46 0.13
C ILE A 85 2.87 4.26 -0.32
N TYR A 86 2.71 5.13 -1.32
CA TYR A 86 3.79 5.93 -1.89
C TYR A 86 3.93 7.28 -1.20
N ASP A 87 5.17 7.72 -1.01
CA ASP A 87 5.48 8.99 -0.34
C ASP A 87 5.59 10.20 -1.27
N GLY A 88 5.52 9.97 -2.58
CA GLY A 88 5.67 11.00 -3.61
C GLY A 88 7.13 11.36 -3.93
N LYS A 89 8.11 10.74 -3.27
CA LYS A 89 9.55 11.05 -3.37
C LYS A 89 10.41 9.82 -3.69
N GLY A 90 9.81 8.75 -4.19
CA GLY A 90 10.50 7.52 -4.58
C GLY A 90 10.48 6.42 -3.52
N VAL A 91 9.88 6.66 -2.34
CA VAL A 91 9.83 5.66 -1.26
C VAL A 91 8.42 5.10 -1.12
N TRP A 92 8.36 3.78 -0.99
CA TRP A 92 7.14 3.04 -0.69
C TRP A 92 7.19 2.52 0.73
N TYR A 93 6.06 2.60 1.44
CA TYR A 93 5.94 2.13 2.81
C TYR A 93 4.86 1.05 2.90
N SER A 94 5.17 -0.06 3.56
CA SER A 94 4.20 -1.04 4.01
C SER A 94 4.27 -1.14 5.53
N ASP A 95 4.38 -2.36 6.05
CA ASP A 95 4.95 -2.68 7.35
C ASP A 95 6.46 -2.36 7.48
N PHE A 96 7.13 -2.02 6.38
CA PHE A 96 8.54 -1.61 6.37
C PHE A 96 8.84 -0.61 5.26
N VAL A 97 10.01 0.03 5.35
CA VAL A 97 10.50 0.96 4.32
C VAL A 97 11.03 0.17 3.12
N GLN A 98 10.46 0.40 1.94
CA GLN A 98 10.84 -0.32 0.73
C GLN A 98 11.76 0.50 -0.19
N ARG A 99 12.67 -0.19 -0.87
CA ARG A 99 13.52 0.40 -1.92
C ARG A 99 12.79 0.64 -3.23
N THR A 100 11.75 -0.14 -3.50
CA THR A 100 10.92 -0.12 -4.72
C THR A 100 9.50 -0.53 -4.36
N MET A 101 8.51 -0.27 -5.23
CA MET A 101 7.14 -0.74 -5.04
C MET A 101 7.07 -2.26 -4.82
N TYR A 102 7.83 -3.04 -5.60
CA TYR A 102 8.00 -4.47 -5.35
C TYR A 102 8.91 -4.70 -4.13
N PRO A 103 8.41 -5.33 -3.04
CA PRO A 103 9.09 -5.32 -1.74
C PRO A 103 10.36 -6.18 -1.71
N GLY A 104 10.46 -7.22 -2.55
CA GLY A 104 11.52 -8.22 -2.50
C GLY A 104 12.06 -8.65 -3.86
N PRO A 105 13.16 -9.42 -3.89
CA PRO A 105 13.78 -9.89 -5.14
C PRO A 105 12.82 -10.69 -6.02
N GLU A 106 12.01 -11.57 -5.42
CA GLU A 106 11.04 -12.38 -6.15
C GLU A 106 9.97 -11.52 -6.82
N TYR A 107 9.37 -10.58 -6.10
CA TYR A 107 8.41 -9.64 -6.68
C TYR A 107 9.00 -8.85 -7.86
N ARG A 108 10.27 -8.43 -7.76
CA ARG A 108 10.97 -7.73 -8.85
C ARG A 108 11.28 -8.62 -10.05
N SER A 109 11.47 -9.92 -9.83
CA SER A 109 11.75 -10.92 -10.87
C SER A 109 10.47 -11.37 -11.56
N VAL A 110 9.48 -11.83 -10.80
CA VAL A 110 8.18 -12.35 -11.29
C VAL A 110 7.33 -11.24 -11.89
N ARG A 111 7.40 -10.03 -11.31
CA ARG A 111 6.58 -8.87 -11.69
C ARG A 111 5.08 -9.23 -11.75
N PRO A 112 4.49 -9.72 -10.63
CA PRO A 112 3.06 -9.97 -10.59
C PRO A 112 2.28 -8.70 -10.90
N SER A 113 1.06 -8.87 -11.41
CA SER A 113 0.17 -7.75 -11.68
C SER A 113 -0.08 -6.93 -10.42
N TYR A 114 -0.27 -5.64 -10.60
CA TYR A 114 -0.59 -4.72 -9.51
C TYR A 114 -1.61 -3.70 -9.99
N VAL A 115 -2.29 -3.08 -9.03
CA VAL A 115 -3.20 -1.96 -9.26
C VAL A 115 -2.83 -0.85 -8.28
N ILE A 116 -2.80 0.39 -8.78
CA ILE A 116 -2.60 1.58 -7.95
C ILE A 116 -3.96 2.23 -7.71
N TYR A 117 -4.22 2.60 -6.46
CA TYR A 117 -5.43 3.25 -5.99
C TYR A 117 -5.11 4.64 -5.46
N ARG A 118 -5.93 5.61 -5.82
CA ARG A 118 -5.82 7.02 -5.40
C ARG A 118 -7.13 7.49 -4.79
N HIS A 119 -7.02 8.38 -3.81
CA HIS A 119 -8.14 9.14 -3.27
C HIS A 119 -7.82 10.62 -3.40
N ASP A 120 -8.79 11.40 -3.90
CA ASP A 120 -8.70 12.85 -4.09
C ASP A 120 -9.43 13.63 -3.00
#